data_AF-A0A1X0ICI9-F1
#
_entry.id   AF-A0A1X0ICI9-F1
#
_cell.length_a   1.000
_cell.length_b   1.000
_cell.length_c   1.000
_cell.angle_alpha   90.00
_cell.angle_beta   90.00
_cell.angle_gamma   90.00
#
_symmetry.space_group_name_H-M   'P 1'
#
loop_
_entity.id
_entity.type
_entity.pdbx_description
1 polymer ?
#
loop_
_entity_poly.entity_id
_entity_poly.type
_entity_poly.pdbx_seq_one_letter_code
_entity_poly.pdbx_strand_id
1 'polypeptide(L)'
;MAVHGFMAKAMPTVVTGVVGAAAYEALAKAPWRKATVIATAWGIRVAREAERKAGQSAEQARLTVADVLAEARERAGREGAPLTVAGPGGGE
;
A
#
# COMPACT_ATOMS: atom_id res chain seq x y z
N MET A 1 -60.99 -15.40 -8.84
CA MET A 1 -59.79 -16.22 -8.51
C MET A 1 -58.52 -15.74 -9.21
N ALA A 2 -58.51 -15.44 -10.52
CA ALA A 2 -57.29 -15.04 -11.25
C ALA A 2 -56.58 -13.78 -10.69
N VAL A 3 -57.34 -12.74 -10.34
CA VAL A 3 -56.79 -11.48 -9.77
C VAL A 3 -56.10 -11.71 -8.41
N HIS A 4 -56.70 -12.56 -7.56
CA HIS A 4 -56.12 -12.91 -6.27
C HIS A 4 -54.83 -13.75 -6.42
N GLY A 5 -54.79 -14.68 -7.37
CA GLY A 5 -53.58 -15.49 -7.65
C GLY A 5 -52.42 -14.66 -8.22
N PHE A 6 -52.71 -13.66 -9.06
CA PHE A 6 -51.71 -12.72 -9.56
C PHE A 6 -51.13 -11.83 -8.44
N MET A 7 -51.99 -11.30 -7.57
CA MET A 7 -51.56 -10.52 -6.41
C MET A 7 -50.69 -11.34 -5.46
N ALA A 8 -51.08 -12.57 -5.13
CA ALA A 8 -50.27 -13.45 -4.29
C ALA A 8 -48.88 -13.70 -4.87
N LYS A 9 -48.76 -13.79 -6.21
CA LYS A 9 -47.48 -14.03 -6.90
C LYS A 9 -46.59 -12.78 -7.01
N ALA A 10 -47.19 -11.59 -7.00
CA ALA A 10 -46.46 -10.32 -7.05
C ALA A 10 -45.98 -9.82 -5.68
N MET A 11 -46.61 -10.29 -4.58
CA MET A 11 -46.28 -9.88 -3.21
C MET A 11 -44.79 -9.98 -2.85
N PRO A 12 -44.06 -11.07 -3.16
CA PRO A 12 -42.63 -11.17 -2.83
C PRO A 12 -41.78 -10.06 -3.49
N THR A 13 -42.11 -9.68 -4.72
CA THR A 13 -41.42 -8.61 -5.46
C THR A 13 -41.71 -7.25 -4.85
N VAL A 14 -42.95 -6.99 -4.43
CA VAL A 14 -43.33 -5.75 -3.73
C VAL A 14 -42.61 -5.65 -2.39
N VAL A 15 -42.58 -6.73 -1.60
CA VAL A 15 -41.85 -6.77 -0.33
C VAL A 15 -40.37 -6.47 -0.54
N THR A 16 -39.74 -7.11 -1.54
CA THR A 16 -38.34 -6.84 -1.90
C THR A 16 -38.13 -5.38 -2.31
N GLY A 17 -39.05 -4.82 -3.10
CA GLY A 17 -39.01 -3.41 -3.51
C GLY A 17 -39.12 -2.44 -2.34
N VAL A 18 -40.01 -2.72 -1.37
CA VAL A 18 -40.16 -1.91 -0.15
C VAL A 18 -38.91 -1.96 0.71
N VAL A 19 -38.30 -3.14 0.88
CA VAL A 19 -37.04 -3.29 1.62
C VAL A 19 -35.92 -2.49 0.94
N GLY A 20 -35.82 -2.56 -0.39
CA GLY A 20 -34.86 -1.76 -1.16
C GLY A 20 -35.06 -0.26 -0.99
N ALA A 21 -36.30 0.21 -1.08
CA ALA A 21 -36.65 1.62 -0.87
C ALA A 21 -36.32 2.10 0.55
N ALA A 22 -36.62 1.28 1.57
CA ALA A 22 -36.30 1.59 2.96
C ALA A 22 -34.78 1.63 3.20
N ALA A 23 -34.04 0.69 2.62
CA ALA A 23 -32.58 0.68 2.69
C ALA A 23 -31.97 1.92 2.01
N TYR A 24 -32.50 2.31 0.85
CA TYR A 24 -32.06 3.51 0.15
C TYR A 24 -32.36 4.78 0.95
N GLU A 25 -33.56 4.91 1.50
CA GLU A 25 -33.95 6.05 2.35
C GLU A 25 -33.06 6.16 3.60
N ALA A 26 -32.75 5.04 4.25
CA ALA A 26 -31.83 5.01 5.37
C ALA A 26 -30.41 5.47 4.96
N LEU A 27 -29.94 5.04 3.79
CA LEU A 27 -28.65 5.46 3.25
C LEU A 27 -28.63 6.94 2.85
N ALA A 28 -29.70 7.44 2.23
CA ALA A 28 -29.85 8.83 1.84
C ALA A 28 -29.86 9.77 3.05
N LYS A 29 -30.45 9.32 4.17
CA LYS A 29 -30.50 10.04 5.44
C LYS A 29 -29.34 9.72 6.39
N ALA A 30 -28.38 8.91 5.95
CA ALA A 30 -27.22 8.56 6.77
C ALA A 30 -26.39 9.82 7.11
N PRO A 31 -25.72 9.86 8.28
CA PRO A 31 -24.95 11.03 8.71
C PRO A 31 -23.59 11.10 7.99
N TRP A 32 -23.60 11.28 6.68
CA TRP A 32 -22.42 11.29 5.80
C TRP A 32 -21.32 12.21 6.30
N ARG A 33 -21.67 13.40 6.79
CA ARG A 33 -20.69 14.34 7.35
C ARG A 33 -19.92 13.73 8.52
N LYS A 34 -20.58 13.00 9.43
CA LYS A 34 -19.91 12.33 10.55
C LYS A 34 -19.01 11.20 10.05
N ALA A 35 -19.51 10.38 9.11
CA ALA A 35 -18.73 9.30 8.52
C ALA A 35 -17.45 9.80 7.84
N THR A 36 -17.56 10.87 7.04
CA THR A 36 -16.41 11.51 6.39
C THR A 36 -15.43 12.05 7.42
N VAL A 37 -15.88 12.74 8.46
CA VAL A 37 -14.98 13.24 9.52
C VAL A 37 -14.24 12.10 10.22
N ILE A 38 -14.91 11.00 10.52
CA ILE A 38 -14.29 9.81 11.12
C ILE A 38 -13.26 9.22 10.16
N ALA A 39 -13.61 9.05 8.88
CA ALA A 39 -12.71 8.52 7.85
C ALA A 39 -11.47 9.41 7.70
N THR A 40 -11.63 10.74 7.66
CA THR A 40 -10.52 11.69 7.60
C THR A 40 -9.67 11.64 8.88
N ALA A 41 -10.29 11.57 10.06
CA ALA A 41 -9.56 11.46 11.33
C ALA A 41 -8.72 10.18 11.39
N TRP A 42 -9.27 9.06 10.93
CA TRP A 42 -8.53 7.81 10.74
C TRP A 42 -7.41 7.96 9.73
N GLY A 43 -7.69 8.57 8.58
CA GLY A 43 -6.69 8.83 7.53
C GLY A 43 -5.49 9.63 8.05
N ILE A 44 -5.73 10.68 8.84
CA ILE A 44 -4.66 11.48 9.45
C ILE A 44 -3.79 10.64 10.40
N ARG A 45 -4.40 9.76 11.20
CA ARG A 45 -3.65 8.88 12.12
C ARG A 45 -2.79 7.88 11.35
N VAL A 46 -3.35 7.25 10.34
CA VAL A 46 -2.63 6.30 9.47
C VAL A 46 -1.49 6.99 8.74
N ALA A 47 -1.72 8.18 8.19
CA ALA A 47 -0.68 8.96 7.52
C ALA A 47 0.49 9.28 8.47
N ARG A 48 0.20 9.73 9.70
CA ARG A 48 1.25 9.99 10.70
C ARG A 48 2.03 8.75 11.10
N GLU A 49 1.38 7.59 11.16
CA GLU A 49 2.06 6.34 11.46
C GLU A 49 2.92 5.86 10.29
N ALA A 50 2.45 6.05 9.06
CA ALA A 50 3.22 5.77 7.85
C ALA A 50 4.46 6.67 7.75
N GLU A 51 4.34 7.97 8.03
CA GLU A 51 5.49 8.90 8.08
C GLU A 51 6.54 8.45 9.11
N ARG A 52 6.12 8.05 10.31
CA ARG A 52 7.03 7.53 11.35
C ARG A 52 7.78 6.28 10.89
N LYS A 53 7.09 5.36 10.22
CA LYS A 53 7.69 4.12 9.70
C LYS A 53 8.62 4.40 8.51
N ALA A 54 8.26 5.33 7.63
CA ALA A 54 9.07 5.73 6.49
C ALA A 54 10.42 6.33 6.93
N GLY A 55 10.43 7.16 7.98
CA GLY A 55 11.68 7.69 8.55
C GLY A 55 12.64 6.60 9.02
N GLN A 56 12.13 5.55 9.67
CA GLN A 56 12.94 4.41 10.11
C GLN A 56 13.48 3.60 8.91
N SER A 57 12.65 3.39 7.90
CA SER A 57 13.04 2.65 6.69
C SER A 57 14.08 3.38 5.85
N ALA A 58 14.08 4.71 5.85
CA ALA A 58 15.06 5.51 5.11
C ALA A 58 16.47 5.34 5.67
N GLU A 59 16.62 5.28 7.00
CA GLU A 59 17.92 5.06 7.63
C GLU A 59 18.41 3.63 7.43
N GLN A 60 17.51 2.63 7.55
CA GLN A 60 17.88 1.25 7.23
C GLN A 60 18.33 1.09 5.78
N ALA A 61 17.65 1.72 4.82
CA ALA A 61 18.06 1.70 3.43
C ALA A 61 19.45 2.31 3.22
N ARG A 62 19.76 3.42 3.92
CA ARG A 62 21.10 4.05 3.87
C ARG A 62 22.18 3.13 4.41
N LEU A 63 21.93 2.48 5.54
CA LEU A 63 22.86 1.51 6.13
C LEU A 63 23.07 0.32 5.19
N THR A 64 22.01 -0.25 4.64
CA THR A 64 22.11 -1.37 3.68
C THR A 64 22.90 -0.99 2.42
N VAL A 65 22.68 0.21 1.87
CA VAL A 65 23.46 0.69 0.72
C VAL A 65 24.93 0.91 1.09
N ALA A 66 25.20 1.43 2.28
CA ALA A 66 26.56 1.59 2.78
C ALA A 66 27.29 0.24 2.93
N ASP A 67 26.60 -0.78 3.46
CA ASP A 67 27.13 -2.14 3.61
C ASP A 67 27.50 -2.75 2.25
N VAL A 68 26.62 -2.63 1.26
CA VAL A 68 26.87 -3.12 -0.10
C VAL A 68 28.06 -2.41 -0.76
N LEU A 69 28.17 -1.09 -0.58
CA LEU A 69 29.28 -0.32 -1.13
C LEU A 69 30.62 -0.69 -0.46
N ALA A 70 30.61 -0.93 0.85
CA ALA A 70 31.77 -1.38 1.59
C ALA A 70 32.24 -2.76 1.09
N GLU A 71 31.31 -3.71 0.92
CA GLU A 71 31.59 -5.04 0.37
C GLU A 71 32.14 -4.97 -1.07
N ALA A 72 31.53 -4.13 -1.92
CA ALA A 72 32.00 -3.94 -3.29
C ALA A 72 33.44 -3.37 -3.35
N ARG A 73 33.77 -2.42 -2.47
CA ARG A 73 35.12 -1.85 -2.37
C ARG A 73 36.14 -2.86 -1.89
N GLU A 74 35.78 -3.70 -0.92
CA GLU A 74 36.64 -4.78 -0.44
C GLU A 74 36.94 -5.79 -1.55
N ARG A 75 35.94 -6.16 -2.36
CA ARG A 75 36.13 -7.04 -3.52
C ARG A 75 36.99 -6.40 -4.60
N ALA A 76 36.73 -5.14 -4.97
CA ALA A 76 37.55 -4.41 -5.93
C ALA A 76 39.00 -4.24 -5.48
N GLY A 77 39.24 -4.03 -4.18
CA GLY A 77 40.59 -3.96 -3.59
C GLY A 77 41.31 -5.31 -3.55
N ARG A 78 40.57 -6.43 -3.41
CA ARG A 78 41.13 -7.78 -3.55
C ARG A 78 41.48 -8.13 -4.99
N GLU A 79 40.67 -7.70 -5.95
CA GLU A 79 40.95 -7.85 -7.40
C GLU A 79 42.07 -6.92 -7.87
N GLY A 80 42.30 -5.81 -7.17
CA GLY A 80 43.34 -4.81 -7.45
C GLY A 80 44.67 -4.99 -6.70
N ALA A 81 45.05 -6.21 -6.30
CA ALA A 81 46.41 -6.49 -5.84
C ALA A 81 47.42 -6.25 -6.99
N PRO A 82 48.64 -5.73 -6.71
CA PRO A 82 49.36 -4.88 -7.65
C PRO A 82 49.89 -5.64 -8.86
N LEU A 83 49.62 -5.10 -10.06
CA LEU A 83 50.42 -5.36 -11.24
C LEU A 83 51.86 -4.97 -10.93
N THR A 84 52.71 -5.96 -10.64
CA THR A 84 54.16 -5.78 -10.61
C THR A 84 54.58 -5.45 -12.04
N VAL A 85 54.81 -4.17 -12.33
CA VAL A 85 55.53 -3.78 -13.56
C VAL A 85 56.96 -4.27 -13.38
N ALA A 86 57.24 -5.49 -13.82
CA ALA A 86 58.58 -5.92 -14.15
C ALA A 86 58.91 -5.27 -15.51
N GLY A 87 59.57 -4.11 -15.45
CA GLY A 87 60.08 -3.45 -16.65
C GLY A 87 61.09 -4.35 -17.37
N PRO A 88 61.02 -4.48 -18.71
CA PRO A 88 61.97 -5.26 -19.49
C PRO A 88 63.18 -4.42 -19.93
N GLY A 89 64.36 -5.04 -19.93
CA GLY A 89 65.60 -4.55 -20.57
C GLY A 89 66.60 -3.94 -19.57
N GLY A 90 67.90 -4.16 -19.66
CA GLY A 90 68.80 -4.82 -20.61
C GLY A 90 70.21 -4.60 -19.99
N GLY A 91 71.11 -5.59 -20.02
CA GLY A 91 72.16 -5.61 -21.03
C GLY A 91 73.43 -4.89 -20.54
N GLU A 92 74.51 -5.67 -20.45
CA GLU A 92 75.93 -5.35 -20.14
C GLU A 92 76.37 -5.38 -18.67
#